data_AF-A0A7S0NR82-F1
#
_entry.id   AF-A0A7S0NR82-F1
#
_cell.length_a   1.000
_cell.length_b   1.000
_cell.length_c   1.000
_cell.angle_alpha   90.00
_cell.angle_beta   90.00
_cell.angle_gamma   90.00
#
_symmetry.space_group_name_H-M   'P 1'
#
loop_
_entity.id
_entity.type
_entity.pdbx_description
1 polymer ?
#
loop_
_entity_poly.entity_id
_entity_poly.type
_entity_poly.pdbx_seq_one_letter_code
_entity_poly.pdbx_strand_id
1 'polypeptide(L)'
;TARAPLLRNMRARVFAALSLLGEALASESCTGVERGERFSGVRLSISDSNITCNNLGGLGPDADCPPHIRYTNIGLDFGLNGVNDPPVELDLVVTNVTYYFPNNVIRNGRTAGANGVLYQGEFGQINLKDDNTCEFLYRFVVKGTEDTSPPFSSKYDFFFFDLDYGEAGRLVQSWT
;
A
#
# COMPACT_ATOMS: atom_id res chain seq x y z
N THR A 1 18.71 -3.06 -42.59
CA THR A 1 17.33 -2.57 -42.75
C THR A 1 16.76 -2.32 -41.37
N ALA A 2 16.71 -1.06 -40.95
CA ALA A 2 16.24 -0.68 -39.61
C ALA A 2 14.71 -0.79 -39.52
N ARG A 3 14.20 -1.59 -38.57
CA ARG A 3 12.80 -1.54 -38.12
C ARG A 3 12.76 -0.74 -36.82
N ALA A 4 12.07 0.40 -36.85
CA ALA A 4 11.77 1.20 -35.67
C ALA A 4 10.89 0.40 -34.70
N PRO A 5 11.14 0.44 -33.37
CA PRO A 5 10.20 -0.10 -32.41
C PRO A 5 9.00 0.85 -32.31
N LEU A 6 7.82 0.31 -32.57
CA LEU A 6 6.53 0.94 -32.29
C LEU A 6 6.49 1.31 -30.80
N LEU A 7 6.54 2.62 -30.50
CA LEU A 7 6.12 3.17 -29.22
C LEU A 7 4.64 2.82 -29.03
N ARG A 8 4.37 1.75 -28.29
CA ARG A 8 3.02 1.42 -27.85
C ARG A 8 2.81 2.16 -26.54
N ASN A 9 2.04 3.24 -26.61
CA ASN A 9 1.63 4.06 -25.48
C ASN A 9 1.26 3.19 -24.27
N MET A 10 2.06 3.27 -23.20
CA MET A 10 1.67 2.82 -21.87
C MET A 10 0.47 3.66 -21.45
N ARG A 11 -0.72 3.04 -21.41
CA ARG A 11 -1.88 3.63 -20.76
C ARG A 11 -1.93 3.08 -19.34
N ALA A 12 -1.36 3.83 -18.38
CA ALA A 12 -1.73 3.67 -16.98
C ALA A 12 -3.23 3.94 -16.88
N ARG A 13 -4.02 2.98 -16.40
CA ARG A 13 -5.43 3.20 -16.07
C ARG A 13 -5.50 3.55 -14.60
N VAL A 14 -5.54 4.85 -14.33
CA VAL A 14 -5.97 5.41 -13.05
C VAL A 14 -7.46 5.05 -12.87
N PHE A 15 -7.80 4.30 -11.83
CA PHE A 15 -9.19 4.16 -11.40
C PHE A 15 -9.50 5.33 -10.44
N ALA A 16 -9.97 6.44 -11.01
CA ALA A 16 -10.55 7.53 -10.22
C ALA A 16 -12.08 7.37 -10.19
N ALA A 17 -12.61 7.33 -8.96
CA ALA A 17 -13.98 7.58 -8.52
C ALA A 17 -15.15 7.13 -9.44
N LEU A 18 -15.89 6.11 -9.00
CA LEU A 18 -17.26 5.87 -9.48
C LEU A 18 -18.14 7.07 -9.05
N SER A 19 -18.50 7.93 -9.99
CA SER A 19 -19.56 8.93 -9.82
C SER A 19 -20.70 8.60 -10.78
N LEU A 20 -21.94 8.66 -10.28
CA LEU A 20 -23.18 8.26 -10.97
C LEU A 20 -23.55 9.15 -12.19
N LEU A 21 -22.64 9.96 -12.72
CA LEU A 21 -22.93 10.91 -13.81
C LEU A 21 -21.91 10.94 -14.97
N GLY A 22 -21.02 9.95 -15.09
CA GLY A 22 -20.38 9.66 -16.38
C GLY A 22 -19.40 10.70 -16.94
N GLU A 23 -18.87 11.62 -16.14
CA GLU A 23 -17.72 12.46 -16.52
C GLU A 23 -16.60 12.36 -15.49
N ALA A 24 -15.38 12.08 -15.96
CA ALA A 24 -14.16 12.06 -15.17
C ALA A 24 -13.24 13.19 -15.66
N LEU A 25 -13.17 14.28 -14.89
CA LEU A 25 -12.14 15.31 -15.00
C LEU A 25 -11.09 15.01 -13.92
N ALA A 26 -9.96 14.42 -14.31
CA ALA A 26 -8.79 14.33 -13.46
C ALA A 26 -7.94 15.59 -13.65
N SER A 27 -7.95 16.48 -12.65
CA SER A 27 -6.98 17.55 -12.51
C SER A 27 -6.06 17.16 -11.36
N GLU A 28 -4.91 16.55 -11.67
CA GLU A 28 -3.88 16.30 -10.68
C GLU A 28 -3.04 17.56 -10.50
N SER A 29 -3.31 18.29 -9.41
CA SER A 29 -2.39 19.30 -8.90
C SER A 29 -1.56 18.65 -7.80
N CYS A 30 -0.40 18.09 -8.16
CA CYS A 30 0.67 17.89 -7.19
C CYS A 30 1.34 19.25 -6.93
N THR A 31 0.63 20.18 -6.30
CA THR A 31 1.24 21.43 -5.86
C THR A 31 2.14 21.11 -4.68
N GLY A 32 3.45 21.22 -4.94
CA GLY A 32 4.43 21.40 -3.88
C GLY A 32 3.94 22.49 -2.94
N VAL A 33 3.92 22.16 -1.66
CA VAL A 33 3.32 22.97 -0.59
C VAL A 33 4.00 24.33 -0.57
N GLU A 34 3.31 25.36 -1.04
CA GLU A 34 3.71 26.72 -0.78
C GLU A 34 3.58 27.00 0.72
N ARG A 35 4.56 27.73 1.23
CA ARG A 35 4.77 27.98 2.66
C ARG A 35 3.60 28.79 3.21
N GLY A 36 2.58 28.13 3.75
CA GLY A 36 1.45 28.78 4.43
C GLY A 36 0.09 28.10 4.31
N GLU A 37 -0.07 27.08 3.46
CA GLU A 37 -1.35 26.35 3.38
C GLU A 37 -1.50 25.36 4.54
N ARG A 38 -2.66 25.40 5.20
CA ARG A 38 -3.04 24.47 6.26
C ARG A 38 -3.28 23.11 5.64
N PHE A 39 -2.43 22.12 5.94
CA PHE A 39 -2.71 20.74 5.53
C PHE A 39 -4.02 20.25 6.18
N SER A 40 -4.97 19.85 5.35
CA SER A 40 -6.19 19.13 5.74
C SER A 40 -6.27 17.81 4.99
N GLY A 41 -6.89 16.79 5.59
CA GLY A 41 -7.05 15.46 5.00
C GLY A 41 -5.98 14.44 5.42
N VAL A 42 -5.87 13.37 4.63
CA VAL A 42 -5.08 12.18 4.96
C VAL A 42 -3.75 12.19 4.21
N ARG A 43 -2.65 11.91 4.92
CA ARG A 43 -1.34 11.61 4.34
C ARG A 43 -0.93 10.18 4.71
N LEU A 44 -0.70 9.35 3.70
CA LEU A 44 -0.22 7.97 3.86
C LEU A 44 1.20 7.84 3.30
N SER A 45 2.06 7.07 3.99
CA SER A 45 3.46 6.86 3.64
C SER A 45 3.97 5.52 4.19
N ILE A 46 4.09 4.50 3.32
CA ILE A 46 4.72 3.22 3.71
C ILE A 46 6.19 3.43 4.07
N SER A 47 6.90 4.33 3.37
CA SER A 47 8.32 4.58 3.60
C SER A 47 8.62 5.14 5.00
N ASP A 48 7.65 5.85 5.59
CA ASP A 48 7.77 6.43 6.93
C ASP A 48 7.23 5.49 8.04
N SER A 49 6.69 4.33 7.64
CA SER A 49 6.13 3.34 8.55
C SER A 49 7.20 2.36 9.06
N ASN A 50 6.91 1.76 10.21
CA ASN A 50 7.71 0.69 10.79
C ASN A 50 6.89 -0.60 10.88
N ILE A 51 7.52 -1.76 10.77
CA ILE A 51 6.83 -3.05 10.93
C ILE A 51 6.94 -3.49 12.38
N THR A 52 5.81 -3.64 13.07
CA THR A 52 5.76 -4.11 14.47
C THR A 52 5.35 -5.57 14.59
N CYS A 53 4.79 -6.14 13.52
CA CYS A 53 4.48 -7.55 13.41
C CYS A 53 4.58 -7.97 11.95
N ASN A 54 5.35 -9.02 11.68
CA ASN A 54 5.37 -9.74 10.42
C ASN A 54 5.09 -11.23 10.69
N ASN A 55 3.81 -11.58 10.81
CA ASN A 55 3.36 -12.95 11.04
C ASN A 55 2.13 -13.32 10.19
N LEU A 56 2.10 -12.90 8.92
CA LEU A 56 0.93 -13.14 8.05
C LEU A 56 0.55 -14.63 8.01
N GLY A 57 -0.71 -14.93 8.33
CA GLY A 57 -1.21 -16.31 8.38
C GLY A 57 -0.58 -17.19 9.46
N GLY A 58 0.19 -16.62 10.40
CA GLY A 58 0.93 -17.36 11.42
C GLY A 58 2.23 -18.01 10.93
N LEU A 59 2.73 -17.58 9.76
CA LEU A 59 3.87 -18.20 9.09
C LEU A 59 5.15 -17.33 9.10
N GLY A 60 5.09 -16.13 9.67
CA GLY A 60 6.17 -15.15 9.57
C GLY A 60 7.26 -15.30 10.63
N PRO A 61 8.32 -14.48 10.54
CA PRO A 61 9.42 -14.49 11.51
C PRO A 61 8.99 -14.09 12.93
N ASP A 62 7.94 -13.29 13.08
CA ASP A 62 7.47 -12.79 14.38
C ASP A 62 6.38 -13.71 14.96
N ALA A 63 6.74 -14.96 15.23
CA ALA A 63 5.78 -16.02 15.58
C ALA A 63 4.93 -15.73 16.83
N ASP A 64 5.42 -14.88 17.74
CA ASP A 64 4.73 -14.51 18.98
C ASP A 64 3.66 -13.41 18.79
N CYS A 65 3.53 -12.86 17.57
CA CYS A 65 2.54 -11.84 17.26
C CYS A 65 1.29 -12.42 16.59
N PRO A 66 0.14 -11.69 16.58
CA PRO A 66 -1.07 -12.12 15.87
C PRO A 66 -0.83 -12.40 14.38
N PRO A 67 -1.66 -13.21 13.70
CA PRO A 67 -1.41 -13.68 12.34
C PRO A 67 -1.66 -12.60 11.25
N HIS A 68 -0.93 -11.48 11.31
CA HIS A 68 -1.05 -10.33 10.42
C HIS A 68 0.31 -9.71 10.09
N ILE A 69 0.32 -8.73 9.19
CA ILE A 69 1.41 -7.75 9.11
C ILE A 69 0.88 -6.43 9.66
N ARG A 70 1.62 -5.77 10.54
CA ARG A 70 1.28 -4.45 11.05
C ARG A 70 2.35 -3.44 10.69
N TYR A 71 1.97 -2.47 9.86
CA TYR A 71 2.74 -1.27 9.61
C TYR A 71 2.25 -0.19 10.58
N THR A 72 3.07 0.14 11.57
CA THR A 72 2.76 1.26 12.45
C THR A 72 3.19 2.59 11.85
N ASN A 73 2.47 3.65 12.18
CA ASN A 73 2.76 5.00 11.71
C ASN A 73 2.70 5.10 10.17
N ILE A 74 1.65 4.53 9.59
CA ILE A 74 1.46 4.54 8.13
C ILE A 74 1.03 5.91 7.60
N GLY A 75 0.61 6.81 8.48
CA GLY A 75 0.12 8.10 8.08
C GLY A 75 -0.55 8.88 9.20
N LEU A 76 -1.03 10.06 8.81
CA LEU A 76 -1.73 11.02 9.65
C LEU A 76 -3.02 11.43 8.95
N ASP A 77 -4.11 11.52 9.70
CA ASP A 77 -5.31 12.24 9.30
C ASP A 77 -5.42 13.56 10.06
N PHE A 78 -5.31 14.67 9.32
CA PHE A 78 -5.39 16.03 9.86
C PHE A 78 -6.83 16.56 9.97
N GLY A 79 -7.84 15.75 9.64
CA GLY A 79 -9.22 16.21 9.70
C GLY A 79 -9.58 17.22 8.61
N LEU A 80 -10.83 17.68 8.64
CA LEU A 80 -11.31 18.78 7.79
C LEU A 80 -10.86 20.16 8.31
N ASN A 81 -10.52 20.27 9.59
CA ASN A 81 -10.03 21.50 10.22
C ASN A 81 -8.51 21.72 10.04
N GLY A 82 -7.84 20.70 9.47
CA GLY A 82 -6.41 20.68 9.22
C GLY A 82 -5.55 20.69 10.48
N VAL A 83 -4.30 21.14 10.33
CA VAL A 83 -3.23 21.17 11.37
C VAL A 83 -3.55 21.90 12.69
N ASN A 84 -4.75 22.46 12.85
CA ASN A 84 -5.16 23.11 14.10
C ASN A 84 -5.57 22.10 15.18
N ASP A 85 -5.98 20.90 14.77
CA ASP A 85 -6.28 19.79 15.66
C ASP A 85 -5.12 18.77 15.64
N PRO A 86 -4.85 18.05 16.75
CA PRO A 86 -3.90 16.95 16.73
C PRO A 86 -4.32 15.90 15.68
N PRO A 87 -3.42 15.48 14.78
CA PRO A 87 -3.77 14.49 13.77
C PRO A 87 -4.03 13.12 14.42
N VAL A 88 -4.90 12.34 13.79
CA VAL A 88 -5.06 10.92 14.13
C VAL A 88 -3.91 10.16 13.48
N GLU A 89 -3.09 9.50 14.30
CA GLU A 89 -2.03 8.61 13.83
C GLU A 89 -2.62 7.25 13.43
N LEU A 90 -2.15 6.72 12.31
CA LEU A 90 -2.70 5.53 11.68
C LEU A 90 -1.70 4.37 11.69
N ASP A 91 -2.23 3.16 11.85
CA ASP A 91 -1.55 1.91 11.48
C ASP A 91 -2.28 1.27 10.28
N LEU A 92 -1.57 0.43 9.52
CA LEU A 92 -2.15 -0.48 8.53
C LEU A 92 -1.94 -1.92 9.00
N VAL A 93 -3.03 -2.65 9.17
CA VAL A 93 -3.04 -4.08 9.51
C VAL A 93 -3.48 -4.87 8.28
N VAL A 94 -2.68 -5.85 7.89
CA VAL A 94 -2.93 -6.72 6.74
C VAL A 94 -3.11 -8.15 7.21
N THR A 95 -4.24 -8.76 6.89
CA THR A 95 -4.57 -10.16 7.20
C THR A 95 -4.94 -10.92 5.94
N ASN A 96 -4.64 -12.21 5.89
CA ASN A 96 -5.18 -13.10 4.87
C ASN A 96 -6.62 -13.51 5.23
N VAL A 97 -7.49 -13.58 4.21
CA VAL A 97 -8.87 -14.05 4.33
C VAL A 97 -8.96 -15.52 3.92
N THR A 98 -8.29 -15.89 2.83
CA THR A 98 -8.06 -17.28 2.43
C THR A 98 -6.67 -17.74 2.86
N TYR A 99 -6.33 -19.02 2.67
CA TYR A 99 -5.04 -19.54 3.10
C TYR A 99 -3.88 -18.87 2.35
N TYR A 100 -2.87 -18.42 3.08
CA TYR A 100 -1.70 -17.74 2.54
C TYR A 100 -0.55 -18.74 2.32
N PHE A 101 -0.13 -18.91 1.06
CA PHE A 101 1.04 -19.72 0.70
C PHE A 101 2.24 -18.81 0.42
N PRO A 102 3.17 -18.62 1.37
CA PRO A 102 4.31 -17.73 1.17
C PRO A 102 5.38 -18.36 0.27
N ASN A 103 6.03 -17.56 -0.58
CA ASN A 103 7.30 -17.93 -1.20
C ASN A 103 8.49 -17.64 -0.26
N ASN A 104 8.53 -16.45 0.34
CA ASN A 104 9.51 -16.10 1.38
C ASN A 104 8.94 -15.10 2.39
N VAL A 105 8.67 -15.58 3.60
CA VAL A 105 8.05 -14.78 4.67
C VAL A 105 8.90 -13.63 5.18
N ILE A 106 10.23 -13.72 5.05
CA ILE A 106 11.16 -12.63 5.43
C ILE A 106 11.06 -11.44 4.46
N ARG A 107 10.43 -11.64 3.30
CA ARG A 107 10.20 -10.57 2.31
C ARG A 107 8.81 -9.94 2.41
N ASN A 108 7.98 -10.32 3.39
CA ASN A 108 6.75 -9.62 3.71
C ASN A 108 7.03 -8.32 4.45
N GLY A 109 6.24 -7.27 4.24
CA GLY A 109 6.46 -5.99 4.88
C GLY A 109 6.89 -4.94 3.86
N ARG A 110 8.01 -4.26 4.09
CA ARG A 110 8.54 -3.26 3.17
C ARG A 110 9.51 -3.90 2.18
N THR A 111 9.45 -3.45 0.94
CA THR A 111 10.44 -3.77 -0.11
C THR A 111 11.88 -3.53 0.36
N ALA A 112 12.85 -4.18 -0.28
CA ALA A 112 14.26 -3.87 -0.03
C ALA A 112 14.61 -2.48 -0.58
N GLY A 113 15.53 -1.79 0.09
CA GLY A 113 16.10 -0.55 -0.43
C GLY A 113 17.00 -0.80 -1.65
N ALA A 114 17.47 0.27 -2.29
CA ALA A 114 18.39 0.17 -3.44
C ALA A 114 19.72 -0.53 -3.10
N ASN A 115 20.09 -0.56 -1.82
CA ASN A 115 21.24 -1.29 -1.28
C ASN A 115 20.98 -2.79 -1.01
N GLY A 116 19.77 -3.28 -1.32
CA GLY A 116 19.35 -4.66 -1.07
C GLY A 116 19.00 -4.97 0.39
N VAL A 117 19.04 -3.98 1.29
CA VAL A 117 18.69 -4.16 2.69
C VAL A 117 17.17 -4.23 2.83
N LEU A 118 16.69 -5.29 3.47
CA LEU A 118 15.26 -5.50 3.70
C LEU A 118 14.65 -4.35 4.49
N TYR A 119 13.38 -4.08 4.21
CA TYR A 119 12.55 -3.08 4.90
C TYR A 119 12.97 -1.61 4.75
N GLN A 120 13.89 -1.29 3.83
CA GLN A 120 14.32 0.08 3.54
C GLN A 120 13.69 0.67 2.27
N GLY A 121 12.88 -0.09 1.54
CA GLY A 121 12.19 0.38 0.34
C GLY A 121 10.90 1.15 0.65
N GLU A 122 10.28 1.70 -0.39
CA GLU A 122 9.15 2.63 -0.29
C GLU A 122 7.78 1.96 -0.39
N PHE A 123 7.73 0.70 -0.84
CA PHE A 123 6.48 -0.02 -1.09
C PHE A 123 6.24 -1.11 -0.05
N GLY A 124 4.96 -1.33 0.24
CA GLY A 124 4.49 -2.51 0.96
C GLY A 124 4.52 -3.72 0.04
N GLN A 125 4.80 -4.89 0.59
CA GLN A 125 5.01 -6.12 -0.15
C GLN A 125 4.46 -7.31 0.64
N ILE A 126 3.76 -8.19 -0.06
CA ILE A 126 3.37 -9.52 0.41
C ILE A 126 3.99 -10.52 -0.56
N ASN A 127 4.67 -11.55 -0.05
CA ASN A 127 5.44 -12.49 -0.85
C ASN A 127 4.68 -13.81 -1.02
N LEU A 128 3.73 -13.81 -1.94
CA LEU A 128 2.93 -14.99 -2.29
C LEU A 128 3.74 -15.96 -3.16
N LYS A 129 3.48 -17.25 -2.99
CA LYS A 129 4.02 -18.32 -3.84
C LYS A 129 3.38 -18.31 -5.21
N ASP A 130 4.17 -18.63 -6.24
CA ASP A 130 3.69 -18.81 -7.60
C ASP A 130 2.56 -19.85 -7.67
N ASP A 131 1.65 -19.66 -8.63
CA ASP A 131 0.48 -20.53 -8.84
C ASP A 131 -0.41 -20.70 -7.60
N ASN A 132 -0.47 -19.67 -6.74
CA ASN A 132 -1.37 -19.62 -5.60
C ASN A 132 -2.15 -18.30 -5.59
N THR A 133 -3.35 -18.34 -5.02
CA THR A 133 -4.19 -17.16 -4.80
C THR A 133 -4.44 -16.98 -3.32
N CYS A 134 -4.40 -15.74 -2.85
CA CYS A 134 -4.78 -15.38 -1.50
C CYS A 134 -5.58 -14.09 -1.52
N GLU A 135 -6.70 -14.06 -0.81
CA GLU A 135 -7.44 -12.84 -0.53
C GLU A 135 -6.80 -12.15 0.67
N PHE A 136 -6.57 -10.84 0.56
CA PHE A 136 -6.01 -10.03 1.65
C PHE A 136 -6.99 -8.93 2.05
N LEU A 137 -7.11 -8.73 3.35
CA LEU A 137 -7.84 -7.62 3.93
C LEU A 137 -6.85 -6.58 4.46
N TYR A 138 -6.97 -5.36 3.95
CA TYR A 138 -6.20 -4.20 4.37
C TYR A 138 -7.08 -3.32 5.25
N ARG A 139 -6.68 -3.11 6.50
CA ARG A 139 -7.43 -2.32 7.46
C ARG A 139 -6.56 -1.22 8.05
N PHE A 140 -7.00 0.02 7.87
CA PHE A 140 -6.45 1.15 8.61
C PHE A 140 -7.13 1.25 9.97
N VAL A 141 -6.34 1.50 11.01
CA VAL A 141 -6.80 1.62 12.40
C VAL A 141 -6.10 2.78 13.09
N VAL A 142 -6.66 3.27 14.19
CA VAL A 142 -5.94 4.22 15.06
C VAL A 142 -4.71 3.53 15.63
N LYS A 143 -3.57 4.22 15.58
CA LYS A 143 -2.27 3.69 15.99
C LYS A 143 -2.31 3.06 17.38
N GLY A 144 -1.76 1.86 17.50
CA GLY A 144 -1.67 1.12 18.77
C GLY A 144 -3.00 0.56 19.29
N THR A 145 -4.08 0.64 18.51
CA THR A 145 -5.39 0.07 18.89
C THR A 145 -5.76 -1.13 18.02
N GLU A 146 -6.67 -1.97 18.50
CA GLU A 146 -7.33 -3.02 17.69
C GLU A 146 -8.73 -2.57 17.21
N ASP A 147 -9.06 -1.28 17.36
CA ASP A 147 -10.34 -0.76 16.89
C ASP A 147 -10.37 -0.80 15.37
N THR A 148 -11.44 -1.42 14.85
CA THR A 148 -11.64 -1.61 13.41
C THR A 148 -12.58 -0.58 12.81
N SER A 149 -13.04 0.40 13.60
CA SER A 149 -13.80 1.53 13.10
C SER A 149 -12.96 2.33 12.07
N PRO A 150 -13.56 2.77 10.94
CA PRO A 150 -12.83 3.53 9.93
C PRO A 150 -12.25 4.82 10.53
N PRO A 151 -10.92 5.01 10.57
CA PRO A 151 -10.30 6.12 11.30
C PRO A 151 -10.27 7.44 10.51
N PHE A 152 -10.82 7.45 9.30
CA PHE A 152 -10.66 8.56 8.35
C PHE A 152 -11.81 9.55 8.36
N SER A 153 -11.46 10.82 8.40
CA SER A 153 -12.34 11.98 8.23
C SER A 153 -12.51 12.41 6.77
N SER A 154 -11.61 11.97 5.89
CA SER A 154 -11.48 12.43 4.50
C SER A 154 -11.19 11.27 3.54
N LYS A 155 -11.45 11.49 2.24
CA LYS A 155 -11.08 10.53 1.19
C LYS A 155 -9.56 10.45 1.03
N TYR A 156 -9.09 9.29 0.58
CA TYR A 156 -7.68 9.01 0.32
C TYR A 156 -7.55 8.06 -0.87
N ASP A 157 -6.40 8.08 -1.52
CA ASP A 157 -6.05 7.14 -2.57
C ASP A 157 -5.19 6.01 -2.02
N PHE A 158 -5.43 4.79 -2.49
CA PHE A 158 -4.66 3.61 -2.13
C PHE A 158 -4.51 2.71 -3.35
N PHE A 159 -3.26 2.30 -3.63
CA PHE A 159 -2.90 1.61 -4.85
C PHE A 159 -2.33 0.22 -4.53
N PHE A 160 -2.69 -0.75 -5.37
CA PHE A 160 -2.14 -2.09 -5.34
C PHE A 160 -1.52 -2.42 -6.69
N PHE A 161 -0.42 -3.16 -6.63
CA PHE A 161 0.26 -3.68 -7.80
C PHE A 161 0.50 -5.16 -7.56
N ASP A 162 0.04 -5.99 -8.49
CA ASP A 162 0.42 -7.40 -8.54
C ASP A 162 1.58 -7.56 -9.51
N LEU A 163 2.68 -8.14 -9.01
CA LEU A 163 3.96 -8.21 -9.71
C LEU A 163 4.45 -9.65 -9.74
N ASP A 164 4.01 -10.38 -10.76
CA ASP A 164 4.34 -11.78 -10.94
C ASP A 164 5.70 -11.90 -11.62
N TYR A 165 6.55 -12.76 -11.08
CA TYR A 165 7.78 -13.19 -11.74
C TYR A 165 7.51 -14.49 -12.50
N GLY A 166 7.46 -14.43 -13.83
CA GLY A 166 7.47 -15.64 -14.66
C GLY A 166 8.86 -16.25 -14.79
N GLU A 167 8.94 -17.55 -15.11
CA GLU A 167 10.20 -18.20 -15.51
C GLU A 167 10.91 -17.38 -16.60
N ALA A 168 12.24 -17.22 -16.46
CA ALA A 168 13.12 -16.43 -17.33
C ALA A 168 13.06 -14.89 -17.19
N GLY A 169 12.61 -14.35 -16.05
CA GLY A 169 12.83 -12.93 -15.71
C GLY A 169 11.91 -11.96 -16.45
N ARG A 170 10.78 -12.45 -16.95
CA ARG A 170 9.76 -11.61 -17.57
C ARG A 170 8.71 -11.26 -16.50
N LEU A 171 8.60 -9.97 -16.21
CA LEU A 171 7.45 -9.45 -15.46
C LEU A 171 6.20 -9.71 -16.29
N VAL A 172 5.29 -10.49 -15.75
CA VAL A 172 3.94 -10.69 -16.29
C VAL A 172 3.01 -10.08 -15.26
N GLN A 173 2.20 -9.12 -15.69
CA GLN A 173 1.10 -8.60 -14.86
C GLN A 173 -0.13 -9.41 -15.25
N SER A 174 -0.63 -10.26 -14.36
CA SER A 174 -1.94 -10.88 -14.53
C SER A 174 -3.03 -9.96 -13.99
N TRP A 175 -4.18 -9.94 -14.68
CA TRP A 175 -5.38 -9.22 -14.25
C TRP A 175 -6.44 -10.28 -13.95
N THR A 176 -6.97 -10.30 -12.73
CA THR A 176 -8.23 -10.99 -12.40
C THR A 176 -9.24 -10.00 -11.89
#